data_AF-A0A1Y2I811-F1
#
_entry.id   AF-A0A1Y2I811-F1
#
_cell.length_a   1.000
_cell.length_b   1.000
_cell.length_c   1.000
_cell.angle_alpha   90.00
_cell.angle_beta   90.00
_cell.angle_gamma   90.00
#
_symmetry.space_group_name_H-M   'P 1'
#
loop_
_entity.id
_entity.type
_entity.pdbx_description
1 polymer ?
#
loop_
_entity_poly.entity_id
_entity_poly.type
_entity_poly.pdbx_seq_one_letter_code
_entity_poly.pdbx_strand_id
1 'polypeptide(L)'
;MSDSSDSEDSTYQVPVESWAWSDRQVRLTISLLPRQPNPSKSQPTSNCSADAQQPPPPCGCAYLQALHGQIHAGSYATTGGDYLEAIFTHREAFYAYPPAHRGCAVGFSDLARDLEMRELSWGKAWRADWEGDSEAAAAFRHEAWVIANSFS
;
A
#
# COMPACT_ATOMS: atom_id res chain seq x y z
N MET A 1 -27.54 13.37 -56.30
CA MET A 1 -28.29 13.37 -55.03
C MET A 1 -28.52 11.89 -54.71
N SER A 2 -27.81 11.26 -53.80
CA SER A 2 -27.39 11.75 -52.49
C SER A 2 -26.06 11.14 -52.03
N ASP A 3 -25.29 11.96 -51.32
CA ASP A 3 -24.23 11.57 -50.39
C ASP A 3 -24.75 10.65 -49.29
N SER A 4 -23.96 9.65 -48.93
CA SER A 4 -23.89 9.12 -47.56
C SER A 4 -22.49 8.54 -47.36
N SER A 5 -21.62 9.37 -46.78
CA SER A 5 -20.37 8.94 -46.15
C SER A 5 -20.74 8.18 -44.87
N ASP A 6 -20.44 6.89 -44.83
CA ASP A 6 -20.52 6.13 -43.58
C ASP A 6 -19.19 6.23 -42.82
N SER A 7 -19.36 6.63 -41.57
CA SER A 7 -18.36 7.01 -40.58
C SER A 7 -17.42 5.88 -40.21
N GLU A 8 -16.16 6.24 -39.99
CA GLU A 8 -15.12 5.38 -39.43
C GLU A 8 -15.44 5.04 -37.97
N ASP A 9 -15.79 3.77 -37.70
CA ASP A 9 -15.80 3.21 -36.35
C ASP A 9 -14.35 2.92 -35.92
N SER A 10 -13.69 3.95 -35.41
CA SER A 10 -12.38 3.82 -34.77
C SER A 10 -12.58 3.31 -33.34
N THR A 11 -12.80 2.00 -33.20
CA THR A 11 -12.70 1.31 -31.91
C THR A 11 -11.29 1.51 -31.34
N TYR A 12 -11.15 2.40 -30.35
CA TYR A 12 -9.93 2.52 -29.54
C TYR A 12 -9.81 1.26 -28.66
N GLN A 13 -9.16 0.22 -29.18
CA GLN A 13 -8.66 -0.85 -28.34
C GLN A 13 -7.46 -0.32 -27.56
N VAL A 14 -7.67 0.04 -26.30
CA VAL A 14 -6.58 0.20 -25.35
C VAL A 14 -6.05 -1.19 -24.99
N PRO A 15 -4.75 -1.47 -25.18
CA PRO A 15 -4.17 -2.71 -24.72
C PRO A 15 -4.25 -2.78 -23.20
N VAL A 16 -4.92 -3.80 -22.66
CA VAL A 16 -4.78 -4.23 -21.27
C VAL A 16 -3.41 -4.89 -21.08
N GLU A 17 -2.34 -4.10 -21.20
CA GLU A 17 -0.99 -4.54 -20.91
C GLU A 17 -0.82 -4.75 -19.41
N SER A 18 -1.01 -6.00 -18.98
CA SER A 18 -0.12 -6.73 -18.07
C SER A 18 0.65 -5.90 -17.03
N TRP A 19 -0.06 -5.34 -16.05
CA TRP A 19 0.53 -4.77 -14.82
C TRP A 19 0.90 -5.84 -13.80
N ALA A 20 1.38 -7.00 -14.27
CA ALA A 20 1.99 -8.03 -13.45
C ALA A 20 3.39 -7.57 -13.00
N TRP A 21 3.43 -6.53 -12.17
CA TRP A 21 4.66 -6.06 -11.55
C TRP A 21 5.06 -7.05 -10.45
N SER A 22 6.26 -7.62 -10.59
CA SER A 22 6.83 -8.62 -9.70
C SER A 22 6.79 -8.23 -8.22
N ASP A 23 6.02 -8.99 -7.44
CA ASP A 23 5.80 -8.96 -5.98
C ASP A 23 7.05 -9.15 -5.08
N ARG A 24 8.27 -8.89 -5.55
CA ARG A 24 9.48 -9.41 -4.89
C ARG A 24 10.55 -8.43 -4.42
N GLN A 25 10.40 -7.11 -4.53
CA GLN A 25 11.57 -6.23 -4.33
C GLN A 25 11.60 -5.27 -3.12
N VAL A 26 10.57 -5.13 -2.29
CA VAL A 26 10.64 -4.10 -1.20
C VAL A 26 11.03 -4.67 0.18
N ARG A 27 11.25 -5.99 0.33
CA ARG A 27 11.47 -6.61 1.65
C ARG A 27 12.89 -7.05 2.01
N LEU A 28 13.92 -6.63 1.27
CA LEU A 28 15.26 -7.19 1.47
C LEU A 28 16.37 -6.13 1.43
N THR A 29 16.63 -5.42 2.53
CA THR A 29 17.97 -4.86 2.81
C THR A 29 18.26 -4.47 4.27
N ILE A 30 17.38 -4.70 5.24
CA ILE A 30 17.71 -4.44 6.65
C ILE A 30 17.63 -5.72 7.47
N SER A 31 18.79 -6.13 7.96
CA SER A 31 19.07 -7.33 8.77
C SER A 31 19.44 -8.55 7.94
N LEU A 32 20.74 -8.81 7.79
CA LEU A 32 21.36 -10.13 7.90
C LEU A 32 22.90 -9.96 7.73
N LEU A 33 23.58 -9.52 8.78
CA LEU A 33 25.00 -9.84 8.97
C LEU A 33 25.07 -11.09 9.87
N PRO A 34 25.68 -12.21 9.43
CA PRO A 34 25.88 -13.36 10.28
C PRO A 34 27.02 -13.12 11.28
N ARG A 35 26.66 -13.09 12.56
CA ARG A 35 27.59 -13.01 13.70
C ARG A 35 28.24 -14.37 13.90
N GLN A 36 29.58 -14.42 13.84
CA GLN A 36 30.39 -15.62 14.08
C GLN A 36 30.18 -16.19 15.51
N PRO A 37 30.23 -17.52 15.71
CA PRO A 37 30.17 -18.11 17.05
C PRO A 37 31.58 -18.17 17.66
N ASN A 38 31.72 -17.71 18.91
CA ASN A 38 32.87 -18.05 19.74
C ASN A 38 32.35 -18.60 21.08
N PRO A 39 32.83 -19.76 21.58
CA PRO A 39 32.31 -20.38 22.79
C PRO A 39 33.14 -19.94 24.00
N SER A 40 32.50 -19.46 25.07
CA SER A 40 32.93 -19.68 26.45
C SER A 40 31.94 -19.12 27.46
N LYS A 41 31.42 -20.04 28.27
CA LYS A 41 31.11 -19.97 29.72
C LYS A 41 30.78 -18.58 30.30
N SER A 42 29.55 -18.45 30.80
CA SER A 42 29.20 -18.24 32.22
C SER A 42 27.82 -17.58 32.29
N GLN A 43 26.85 -18.23 32.96
CA GLN A 43 25.59 -17.60 33.34
C GLN A 43 25.85 -16.44 34.30
N PRO A 44 25.03 -15.39 34.21
CA PRO A 44 24.27 -15.00 35.39
C PRO A 44 22.78 -14.91 35.07
N THR A 45 21.98 -15.22 36.09
CA THR A 45 20.54 -15.08 36.15
C THR A 45 20.13 -13.64 35.81
N SER A 46 19.69 -13.41 34.57
CA SER A 46 19.02 -12.18 34.18
C SER A 46 17.53 -12.44 34.18
N ASN A 47 16.82 -11.72 35.04
CA ASN A 47 15.37 -11.73 35.10
C ASN A 47 14.82 -11.53 33.68
N CYS A 48 14.11 -12.53 33.17
CA CYS A 48 13.31 -12.40 31.97
C CYS A 48 12.13 -11.47 32.29
N SER A 49 12.37 -10.17 32.27
CA SER A 49 11.32 -9.22 31.96
C SER A 49 10.85 -9.60 30.56
N ALA A 50 9.66 -10.20 30.48
CA ALA A 50 8.93 -10.30 29.24
C ALA A 50 8.89 -8.89 28.65
N ASP A 51 9.66 -8.68 27.58
CA ASP A 51 9.47 -7.53 26.71
C ASP A 51 8.01 -7.62 26.31
N ALA A 52 7.17 -6.79 26.94
CA ALA A 52 5.82 -6.58 26.51
C ALA A 52 5.98 -6.06 25.09
N GLN A 53 5.78 -6.94 24.09
CA GLN A 53 5.91 -6.64 22.68
C GLN A 53 5.09 -5.38 22.41
N GLN A 54 5.76 -4.22 22.37
CA GLN A 54 5.13 -3.01 21.86
C GLN A 54 4.74 -3.35 20.43
N PRO A 55 3.48 -3.11 20.03
CA PRO A 55 3.09 -3.29 18.65
C PRO A 55 4.08 -2.51 17.77
N PRO A 56 4.51 -3.07 16.63
CA PRO A 56 5.45 -2.40 15.76
C PRO A 56 4.95 -0.98 15.48
N PRO A 57 5.84 0.03 15.45
CA PRO A 57 5.44 1.40 15.22
C PRO A 57 4.62 1.48 13.95
N PRO A 58 3.47 2.19 13.95
CA PRO A 58 2.60 2.25 12.79
C PRO A 58 3.37 2.84 11.60
N CYS A 59 3.29 2.16 10.47
CA CYS A 59 3.92 2.58 9.23
C CYS A 59 3.14 3.72 8.57
N GLY A 60 3.83 4.57 7.81
CA GLY A 60 3.24 5.73 7.14
C GLY A 60 2.94 6.93 8.05
N CYS A 61 2.50 8.02 7.42
CA CYS A 61 2.10 9.24 8.12
C CYS A 61 0.73 9.06 8.81
N ALA A 62 0.41 9.96 9.74
CA ALA A 62 -0.85 9.92 10.50
C ALA A 62 -2.10 9.84 9.60
N TYR A 63 -2.04 10.44 8.41
CA TYR A 63 -3.12 10.36 7.43
C TYR A 63 -3.33 8.92 6.93
N LEU A 64 -2.27 8.23 6.48
CA LEU A 64 -2.37 6.83 6.05
C LEU A 64 -2.79 5.90 7.20
N GLN A 65 -2.37 6.18 8.43
CA GLN A 65 -2.80 5.44 9.61
C GLN A 65 -4.32 5.60 9.87
N ALA A 66 -4.87 6.79 9.60
CA ALA A 66 -6.32 7.01 9.69
C ALA A 66 -7.07 6.23 8.61
N LEU A 67 -6.55 6.20 7.38
CA LEU A 67 -7.12 5.41 6.28
C LEU A 67 -7.12 3.92 6.59
N HIS A 68 -6.02 3.42 7.17
CA HIS A 68 -5.91 2.06 7.69
C HIS A 68 -7.10 1.73 8.61
N GLY A 69 -7.35 2.59 9.61
CA GLY A 69 -8.49 2.45 10.51
C GLY A 69 -9.84 2.43 9.80
N GLN A 70 -10.04 3.27 8.78
CA GLN A 70 -11.29 3.32 8.01
C GLN A 70 -11.50 2.06 7.16
N ILE A 71 -10.46 1.53 6.53
CA ILE A 71 -10.53 0.29 5.74
C ILE A 71 -10.91 -0.89 6.65
N HIS A 72 -10.25 -1.02 7.80
CA HIS A 72 -10.53 -2.07 8.77
C HIS A 72 -11.95 -1.94 9.37
N ALA A 73 -12.38 -0.72 9.68
CA ALA A 73 -13.75 -0.43 10.10
C ALA A 73 -14.77 -0.73 8.99
N GLY A 74 -14.36 -0.75 7.73
CA GLY A 74 -15.22 -0.91 6.56
C GLY A 74 -16.02 0.36 6.23
N SER A 75 -15.54 1.52 6.67
CA SER A 75 -16.12 2.83 6.35
C SER A 75 -15.41 3.52 5.18
N TYR A 76 -14.33 2.94 4.67
CA TYR A 76 -13.61 3.45 3.51
C TYR A 76 -14.25 2.98 2.19
N ALA A 77 -14.78 3.92 1.41
CA ALA A 77 -15.32 3.67 0.08
C ALA A 77 -14.24 3.79 -0.99
N THR A 78 -14.38 3.04 -2.08
CA THR A 78 -13.47 3.08 -3.24
C THR A 78 -14.21 3.33 -4.56
N THR A 79 -15.54 3.39 -4.52
CA THR A 79 -16.36 3.72 -5.68
C THR A 79 -16.11 5.14 -6.18
N GLY A 80 -16.38 5.40 -7.46
CA GLY A 80 -16.31 6.75 -8.04
C GLY A 80 -14.93 7.42 -8.01
N GLY A 81 -13.86 6.70 -7.67
CA GLY A 81 -12.53 7.28 -7.52
C GLY A 81 -12.27 7.93 -6.16
N ASP A 82 -13.07 7.63 -5.12
CA ASP A 82 -12.94 8.21 -3.77
C ASP A 82 -11.52 8.03 -3.19
N TYR A 83 -10.80 6.97 -3.58
CA TYR A 83 -9.43 6.72 -3.16
C TYR A 83 -8.40 7.69 -3.76
N LEU A 84 -8.74 8.43 -4.83
CA LEU A 84 -7.85 9.42 -5.45
C LEU A 84 -7.61 10.62 -4.54
N GLU A 85 -8.61 11.00 -3.72
CA GLU A 85 -8.46 12.06 -2.74
C GLU A 85 -7.34 11.72 -1.74
N ALA A 86 -7.23 10.44 -1.34
CA ALA A 86 -6.15 9.98 -0.48
C ALA A 86 -4.77 10.12 -1.12
N ILE A 87 -4.66 9.81 -2.41
CA ILE A 87 -3.41 9.94 -3.16
C ILE A 87 -3.01 11.41 -3.27
N PHE A 88 -3.92 12.28 -3.69
CA PHE A 88 -3.61 13.70 -3.87
C PHE A 88 -3.29 14.39 -2.55
N THR A 89 -4.09 14.14 -1.50
CA THR A 89 -3.85 14.68 -0.15
C THR A 89 -2.49 14.23 0.39
N HIS A 90 -2.14 12.96 0.22
CA HIS A 90 -0.82 12.47 0.62
C HIS A 90 0.30 13.15 -0.18
N ARG A 91 0.17 13.26 -1.51
CA ARG A 91 1.18 13.88 -2.37
C ARG A 91 1.43 15.34 -1.99
N GLU A 92 0.37 16.10 -1.72
CA GLU A 92 0.49 17.49 -1.23
C GLU A 92 1.31 17.57 0.06
N ALA A 93 0.97 16.74 1.06
CA ALA A 93 1.71 16.67 2.32
C ALA A 93 3.17 16.20 2.11
N PHE A 94 3.37 15.21 1.24
CA PHE A 94 4.68 14.68 0.89
C PHE A 94 5.57 15.76 0.28
N TYR A 95 5.08 16.54 -0.67
CA TYR A 95 5.86 17.61 -1.29
C TYR A 95 6.13 18.77 -0.34
N ALA A 96 5.25 19.01 0.64
CA ALA A 96 5.49 20.02 1.67
C ALA A 96 6.64 19.62 2.62
N TYR A 97 6.75 18.35 3.01
CA TYR A 97 7.85 17.88 3.87
C TYR A 97 8.22 16.40 3.66
N PRO A 98 9.02 16.08 2.61
CA PRO A 98 9.35 14.70 2.25
C PRO A 98 9.99 13.87 3.39
N PRO A 99 10.89 14.39 4.23
CA PRO A 99 11.52 13.60 5.30
C PRO A 99 10.54 12.95 6.28
N ALA A 100 9.38 13.56 6.56
CA ALA A 100 8.35 12.97 7.43
C ALA A 100 7.60 11.79 6.80
N HIS A 101 7.75 11.59 5.49
CA HIS A 101 6.97 10.61 4.73
C HIS A 101 7.80 9.41 4.23
N ARG A 102 9.03 9.22 4.73
CA ARG A 102 9.88 8.05 4.39
C ARG A 102 9.20 6.71 4.64
N GLY A 103 8.37 6.62 5.68
CA GLY A 103 7.61 5.42 6.02
C GLY A 103 6.35 5.19 5.20
N CYS A 104 5.94 6.13 4.34
CA CYS A 104 4.66 6.05 3.61
C CYS A 104 4.67 5.02 2.49
N ALA A 105 5.83 4.63 1.96
CA ALA A 105 5.92 3.52 1.01
C ALA A 105 5.36 2.21 1.60
N VAL A 106 5.71 1.92 2.86
CA VAL A 106 5.16 0.77 3.58
C VAL A 106 3.67 0.98 3.88
N GLY A 107 3.29 2.17 4.34
CA GLY A 107 1.89 2.48 4.65
C GLY A 107 0.94 2.28 3.47
N PHE A 108 1.29 2.75 2.27
CA PHE A 108 0.51 2.52 1.06
C PHE A 108 0.48 1.05 0.61
N SER A 109 1.61 0.35 0.76
CA SER A 109 1.66 -1.09 0.46
C SER A 109 0.70 -1.88 1.34
N ASP A 110 0.62 -1.50 2.62
CA ASP A 110 -0.30 -2.12 3.57
C ASP A 110 -1.76 -1.77 3.25
N LEU A 111 -2.08 -0.52 2.87
CA LEU A 111 -3.43 -0.14 2.44
C LEU A 111 -3.87 -0.94 1.20
N ALA A 112 -2.98 -1.11 0.21
CA ALA A 112 -3.28 -1.89 -0.98
C ALA A 112 -3.63 -3.35 -0.63
N ARG A 113 -2.81 -3.96 0.23
CA ARG A 113 -3.04 -5.33 0.70
C ARG A 113 -4.36 -5.45 1.48
N ASP A 114 -4.69 -4.47 2.31
CA ASP A 114 -5.92 -4.52 3.09
C ASP A 114 -7.17 -4.41 2.23
N LEU A 115 -7.14 -3.63 1.14
CA LEU A 115 -8.23 -3.60 0.15
C LEU A 115 -8.37 -4.93 -0.58
N GLU A 116 -7.26 -5.54 -1.01
CA GLU A 116 -7.29 -6.84 -1.70
C GLU A 116 -7.82 -7.98 -0.84
N MET A 117 -7.50 -7.95 0.45
CA MET A 117 -7.96 -8.98 1.38
C MET A 117 -9.35 -8.65 1.96
N ARG A 118 -9.89 -7.44 1.74
CA ARG A 118 -11.04 -6.94 2.50
C ARG A 118 -12.27 -7.83 2.40
N GLU A 119 -12.59 -8.29 1.19
CA GLU A 119 -13.71 -9.22 0.94
C GLU A 119 -13.50 -10.57 1.63
N LEU A 120 -12.25 -11.02 1.75
CA LEU A 120 -11.87 -12.33 2.26
C LEU A 120 -11.65 -12.36 3.79
N SER A 121 -11.13 -11.27 4.38
CA SER A 121 -10.50 -11.31 5.70
C SER A 121 -11.41 -10.92 6.87
N TRP A 122 -12.48 -10.16 6.62
CA TRP A 122 -13.29 -9.57 7.70
C TRP A 122 -14.66 -10.22 7.91
N GLY A 123 -14.97 -11.30 7.17
CA GLY A 123 -16.31 -11.89 7.17
C GLY A 123 -17.40 -10.89 6.72
N LYS A 124 -17.00 -9.82 6.03
CA LYS A 124 -17.92 -8.82 5.47
C LYS A 124 -18.27 -9.25 4.05
N ALA A 125 -19.57 -9.29 3.76
CA ALA A 125 -20.04 -9.51 2.40
C ALA A 125 -19.63 -8.35 1.48
N TRP A 126 -19.48 -8.65 0.19
CA TRP A 126 -19.29 -7.65 -0.86
C TRP A 126 -20.26 -6.48 -0.72
N ARG A 127 -19.79 -5.28 -1.05
CA ARG A 127 -20.58 -4.04 -1.05
C ARG A 127 -20.34 -3.25 -2.34
N ALA A 128 -21.39 -2.60 -2.83
CA ALA A 128 -21.32 -1.80 -4.05
C ALA A 128 -20.33 -0.62 -3.98
N ASP A 129 -20.09 -0.07 -2.79
CA ASP A 129 -19.13 1.01 -2.60
C ASP A 129 -17.66 0.53 -2.51
N TRP A 130 -17.42 -0.78 -2.67
CA TRP A 130 -16.11 -1.42 -2.71
C TRP A 130 -15.70 -1.90 -4.12
N GLU A 131 -16.53 -1.60 -5.14
CA GLU A 131 -16.27 -1.98 -6.54
C GLU A 131 -14.87 -1.52 -7.03
N GLY A 132 -14.38 -0.39 -6.51
CA GLY A 132 -13.08 0.17 -6.88
C GLY A 132 -11.88 -0.42 -6.13
N ASP A 133 -12.01 -1.48 -5.32
CA ASP A 133 -10.91 -1.98 -4.48
C ASP A 133 -9.69 -2.42 -5.27
N SER A 134 -9.91 -3.07 -6.42
CA SER A 134 -8.82 -3.52 -7.29
C SER A 134 -8.04 -2.34 -7.88
N GLU A 135 -8.74 -1.30 -8.35
CA GLU A 135 -8.15 -0.09 -8.91
C GLU A 135 -7.42 0.72 -7.83
N ALA A 136 -8.06 0.90 -6.67
CA ALA A 136 -7.49 1.58 -5.52
C ALA A 136 -6.21 0.89 -5.01
N ALA A 137 -6.20 -0.45 -4.92
CA ALA A 137 -5.03 -1.22 -4.52
C ALA A 137 -3.87 -1.06 -5.50
N ALA A 138 -4.16 -1.08 -6.81
CA ALA A 138 -3.15 -0.83 -7.84
C ALA A 138 -2.57 0.60 -7.74
N ALA A 139 -3.42 1.60 -7.53
CA ALA A 139 -3.00 2.99 -7.38
C ALA A 139 -2.14 3.20 -6.11
N PHE A 140 -2.51 2.58 -4.98
CA PHE A 140 -1.72 2.64 -3.75
C PHE A 140 -0.36 1.94 -3.89
N ARG A 141 -0.28 0.82 -4.60
CA ARG A 141 1.03 0.21 -4.93
C ARG A 141 1.89 1.14 -5.78
N HIS A 142 1.31 1.82 -6.74
CA HIS A 142 2.03 2.80 -7.55
C HIS A 142 2.60 3.93 -6.66
N GLU A 143 1.80 4.48 -5.74
CA GLU A 143 2.27 5.49 -4.79
C GLU A 143 3.40 4.97 -3.90
N ALA A 144 3.29 3.72 -3.42
CA ALA A 144 4.34 3.11 -2.62
C ALA A 144 5.68 3.06 -3.38
N TRP A 145 5.64 2.70 -4.66
CA TRP A 145 6.81 2.67 -5.53
C TRP A 145 7.40 4.06 -5.77
N VAL A 146 6.55 5.06 -6.06
CA VAL A 146 6.99 6.46 -6.25
C VAL A 146 7.73 6.96 -5.01
N ILE A 147 7.18 6.72 -3.82
CA ILE A 147 7.79 7.16 -2.56
C ILE A 147 9.10 6.41 -2.29
N ALA A 148 9.14 5.09 -2.51
CA ALA A 148 10.36 4.31 -2.31
C ALA A 148 11.53 4.83 -3.17
N ASN A 149 11.23 5.28 -4.39
CA ASN A 149 12.23 5.82 -5.32
C ASN A 149 12.50 7.33 -5.15
N SER A 150 11.82 8.00 -4.23
CA SER A 150 12.03 9.43 -3.97
C SER A 150 13.18 9.73 -3.01
N PHE A 151 13.68 8.69 -2.31
CA PHE A 151 14.79 8.79 -1.36
C PHE A 151 16.06 8.06 -1.82
N SER A 152 16.10 7.60 -3.07
CA SER A 152 17.25 6.92 -3.68
C SER A 152 18.42 7.86 -3.95
#